data_AF-A0AAN8CJ27-F1
#
_entry.id   AF-A0AAN8CJ27-F1
#
_cell.length_a   1.000
_cell.length_b   1.000
_cell.length_c   1.000
_cell.angle_alpha   90.00
_cell.angle_beta   90.00
_cell.angle_gamma   90.00
#
_symmetry.space_group_name_H-M   'P 1'
#
loop_
_entity.id
_entity.type
_entity.pdbx_description
1 polymer ?
#
loop_
_entity_poly.entity_id
_entity_poly.type
_entity_poly.pdbx_seq_one_letter_code
_entity_poly.pdbx_strand_id
1 'polypeptide(L)'
;MEEDSGNNYCKMTAKLLTSDDRPLVWIEERGPGLPWAKNINFQFDSCTLTEVPPAPRGAVGLFMQDLIHFSAKLAGQVSPGELHREKIRILHCLRLAENIQQLCKR
;
A
#
# COMPACT_ATOMS: atom_id res chain seq x y z
N MET A 1 7.68 -17.40 5.07
CA MET A 1 6.84 -17.36 3.86
C MET A 1 6.20 -18.74 3.74
N GLU A 2 4.89 -18.85 3.53
CA GLU A 2 4.26 -20.16 3.28
C GLU A 2 4.23 -20.37 1.77
N GLU A 3 5.09 -21.26 1.28
CA GLU A 3 5.15 -21.69 -0.12
C GLU A 3 4.79 -23.18 -0.19
N ASP A 4 3.75 -23.51 -0.96
CA ASP A 4 3.50 -24.88 -1.38
C ASP A 4 3.99 -25.04 -2.82
N SER A 5 5.15 -25.68 -2.98
CA SER A 5 5.83 -25.90 -4.26
C SER A 5 5.02 -26.77 -5.22
N GLY A 6 3.97 -27.46 -4.75
CA GLY A 6 3.05 -28.23 -5.59
C GLY A 6 1.95 -27.39 -6.25
N ASN A 7 1.65 -26.18 -5.76
CA ASN A 7 0.40 -25.48 -6.08
C ASN A 7 0.55 -24.00 -6.49
N ASN A 8 1.77 -23.47 -6.66
CA ASN A 8 2.04 -22.05 -6.99
C ASN A 8 1.33 -21.06 -6.03
N TYR A 9 1.13 -21.49 -4.79
CA TYR A 9 0.50 -20.69 -3.75
C TYR A 9 1.57 -19.96 -2.92
N CYS A 10 1.32 -18.68 -2.63
CA CYS A 10 2.19 -17.84 -1.84
C CYS A 10 1.37 -16.92 -0.94
N LYS A 11 1.71 -16.90 0.35
CA LYS A 11 1.16 -15.97 1.32
C LYS A 11 2.25 -15.29 2.14
N MET A 12 2.20 -13.96 2.15
CA MET A 12 3.02 -13.10 2.99
C MET A 12 2.13 -12.41 4.02
N THR A 13 2.48 -12.51 5.30
CA THR A 13 1.82 -11.77 6.38
C THR A 13 2.84 -10.90 7.08
N ALA A 14 2.67 -9.58 7.01
CA ALA A 14 3.49 -8.59 7.70
C ALA A 14 2.69 -7.98 8.87
N LYS A 15 3.30 -7.98 10.06
CA LYS A 15 2.79 -7.27 11.24
C LYS A 15 3.59 -5.99 11.41
N LEU A 16 2.90 -4.86 11.46
CA LEU A 16 3.45 -3.51 11.49
C LEU A 16 2.90 -2.79 12.72
N LEU A 17 3.62 -1.76 13.17
CA LEU A 17 3.18 -0.85 14.22
C LEU A 17 3.19 0.58 13.69
N THR A 18 2.16 1.35 14.01
CA THR A 18 2.17 2.80 13.81
C THR A 18 3.08 3.48 14.83
N SER A 19 3.33 4.78 14.67
CA SER A 19 4.14 5.56 15.63
C SER A 19 3.51 5.69 17.01
N ASP A 20 2.22 5.43 17.14
CA ASP A 20 1.44 5.40 18.39
C ASP A 20 1.10 3.96 18.82
N ASP A 21 1.92 2.98 18.42
CA ASP A 21 1.86 1.57 18.84
C ASP A 21 0.55 0.85 18.50
N ARG A 22 -0.14 1.28 17.44
CA ARG A 22 -1.34 0.59 16.93
C ARG A 22 -0.92 -0.51 15.94
N PRO A 23 -1.41 -1.75 16.11
CA PRO A 23 -1.05 -2.85 15.24
C PRO A 23 -1.75 -2.75 13.88
N LEU A 24 -1.00 -3.02 12.81
CA LEU A 24 -1.49 -3.20 11.46
C LEU A 24 -1.05 -4.58 10.94
N VAL A 25 -1.95 -5.27 10.24
CA VAL A 25 -1.66 -6.54 9.57
C VAL A 25 -1.86 -6.35 8.07
N TRP A 26 -0.81 -6.60 7.30
CA TRP A 26 -0.85 -6.59 5.84
C TRP A 26 -0.60 -8.00 5.31
N ILE A 27 -1.54 -8.50 4.51
CA ILE A 27 -1.49 -9.83 3.90
C ILE A 27 -1.50 -9.67 2.39
N GLU A 28 -0.52 -10.27 1.73
CA GLU A 28 -0.52 -10.49 0.28
C GLU A 28 -0.63 -12.00 0.05
N GLU A 29 -1.68 -12.42 -0.65
CA GLU A 29 -1.99 -13.81 -0.91
C GLU A 29 -2.24 -14.01 -2.40
N ARG A 30 -1.55 -14.99 -3.00
CA ARG A 30 -1.61 -15.29 -4.43
C ARG A 30 -1.63 -16.80 -4.62
N GLY A 31 -2.45 -17.24 -5.57
CA GLY A 31 -2.55 -18.66 -5.91
C GLY A 31 -3.59 -18.91 -6.99
N PRO A 32 -3.54 -20.06 -7.67
CA PRO A 32 -4.52 -20.44 -8.67
C PRO A 32 -5.96 -20.42 -8.10
N GLY A 33 -6.90 -19.84 -8.85
CA GLY A 33 -8.31 -19.78 -8.45
C GLY A 33 -8.67 -18.73 -7.39
N LEU A 34 -7.69 -18.00 -6.83
CA LEU A 34 -7.98 -16.91 -5.91
C LEU A 34 -8.48 -15.66 -6.67
N PRO A 35 -9.56 -15.02 -6.22
CA PRO A 35 -10.05 -13.80 -6.84
C PRO A 35 -9.11 -12.63 -6.55
N TRP A 36 -9.08 -11.66 -7.47
CA TRP A 36 -8.48 -10.36 -7.16
C TRP A 36 -9.41 -9.60 -6.22
N ALA A 37 -9.12 -9.66 -4.92
CA ALA A 37 -9.92 -9.06 -3.87
C ALA A 37 -9.06 -8.19 -2.96
N LYS A 38 -9.66 -7.12 -2.45
CA LYS A 38 -9.06 -6.27 -1.41
C LYS A 38 -9.97 -6.29 -0.20
N ASN A 39 -9.54 -6.98 0.85
CA ASN A 39 -10.23 -7.02 2.13
C ASN A 39 -9.63 -5.96 3.06
N ILE A 40 -10.47 -5.21 3.77
CA ILE A 40 -10.02 -4.28 4.81
C ILE A 40 -10.77 -4.55 6.11
N ASN A 41 -10.11 -4.26 7.23
CA ASN A 41 -10.74 -4.25 8.55
C ASN A 41 -9.96 -3.28 9.43
N PHE A 42 -10.44 -2.05 9.53
CA PHE A 42 -9.83 -1.02 10.37
C PHE A 42 -10.72 -0.75 11.58
N GLN A 43 -10.17 -0.98 12.76
CA GLN A 43 -10.82 -0.71 14.03
C GLN A 43 -10.29 0.63 14.57
N PHE A 44 -11.18 1.60 14.68
CA PHE A 44 -10.92 2.89 15.31
C PHE A 44 -11.63 2.94 16.66
N ASP A 45 -11.24 3.87 17.52
CA ASP A 45 -11.87 4.05 18.83
C ASP A 45 -13.38 4.36 18.72
N SER A 46 -13.81 4.98 17.60
CA SER A 46 -15.20 5.39 17.37
C SER A 46 -16.00 4.47 16.45
N CYS A 47 -15.35 3.68 15.59
CA CYS A 47 -16.04 2.89 14.57
C CYS A 47 -15.17 1.78 13.98
N THR A 48 -15.78 0.90 13.18
CA THR A 48 -15.06 -0.09 12.38
C THR A 48 -15.37 0.14 10.90
N LEU A 49 -14.34 0.07 10.07
CA LEU A 49 -14.44 0.16 8.61
C LEU A 49 -14.02 -1.17 7.98
N THR A 50 -14.98 -1.91 7.43
CA THR A 50 -14.76 -3.21 6.77
C THR A 50 -14.84 -3.15 5.26
N GLU A 51 -15.31 -2.04 4.70
CA GLU A 51 -15.45 -1.85 3.26
C GLU A 51 -15.05 -0.42 2.88
N VAL A 52 -14.31 -0.27 1.77
CA VAL A 52 -14.00 1.05 1.21
C VAL A 52 -15.10 1.40 0.22
N PRO A 53 -15.81 2.54 0.37
CA PRO A 53 -16.82 2.94 -0.60
C PRO A 53 -16.18 3.15 -1.98
N PRO A 54 -16.94 2.95 -3.06
CA PRO A 54 -16.45 3.23 -4.40
C PRO A 54 -15.93 4.67 -4.51
N ALA A 55 -14.73 4.83 -5.07
CA ALA A 55 -14.17 6.17 -5.27
C ALA A 55 -15.04 6.95 -6.28
N PRO A 56 -15.29 8.25 -6.05
CA PRO A 56 -15.90 9.12 -7.04
C PRO A 56 -15.09 9.10 -8.34
N ARG A 57 -15.76 9.17 -9.49
CA ARG A 57 -15.06 9.32 -10.77
C ARG A 57 -14.44 10.70 -10.83
N GLY A 58 -13.12 10.76 -11.05
CA GLY A 58 -12.42 12.02 -11.31
C GLY A 58 -12.81 12.63 -12.66
N ALA A 59 -12.46 13.89 -12.87
CA ALA A 59 -12.67 14.58 -14.17
C ALA A 59 -11.88 13.92 -15.31
N VAL A 60 -10.79 13.24 -14.97
CA VAL A 60 -9.95 12.44 -15.88
C VAL A 60 -9.68 11.07 -15.26
N GLY A 61 -9.21 10.12 -16.07
CA GLY A 61 -8.81 8.79 -15.56
C GLY A 61 -7.57 8.84 -14.65
N LEU A 62 -7.37 7.77 -13.85
CA LEU A 62 -6.30 7.70 -12.83
C LEU A 62 -4.90 7.98 -13.37
N PHE A 63 -4.56 7.44 -14.54
CA PHE A 63 -3.24 7.67 -15.16
C PHE A 63 -3.06 9.11 -15.66
N MET A 64 -4.14 9.74 -16.16
CA MET A 64 -4.09 11.15 -16.56
C MET A 64 -3.97 12.06 -15.33
N GLN A 65 -4.62 11.70 -14.23
CA GLN A 65 -4.48 12.40 -12.95
C GLN A 65 -3.02 12.34 -12.45
N ASP A 66 -2.37 11.19 -12.55
CA ASP A 66 -0.95 11.05 -12.20
C ASP A 66 -0.04 11.89 -13.12
N LEU A 67 -0.30 11.89 -14.43
CA LEU A 67 0.45 12.72 -15.38
C LEU A 67 0.31 14.22 -15.10
N ILE A 68 -0.88 14.67 -14.66
CA ILE A 68 -1.09 16.07 -14.23
C ILE A 68 -0.25 16.38 -12.99
N HIS A 69 -0.22 15.47 -12.01
CA HIS A 69 0.64 15.64 -10.83
C HIS A 69 2.12 15.71 -11.21
N PHE A 70 2.58 14.86 -12.13
CA PHE A 70 3.95 14.91 -12.65
C PHE A 70 4.24 16.24 -13.38
N SER A 71 3.33 16.68 -14.25
CA SER A 71 3.48 17.93 -15.00
C SER A 71 3.55 19.16 -14.08
N ALA A 72 2.78 19.19 -13.00
CA ALA A 72 2.84 20.25 -11.99
C ALA A 72 4.21 20.33 -11.32
N LYS A 73 4.86 19.18 -11.05
CA LYS A 73 6.23 19.12 -10.51
C LYS A 73 7.22 19.72 -11.50
N LEU A 74 7.10 19.38 -12.80
CA LEU A 74 7.96 19.93 -13.85
C LEU A 74 7.78 21.45 -14.02
N ALA A 75 6.55 21.93 -13.89
CA ALA A 75 6.22 23.35 -13.99
C ALA A 75 6.60 24.17 -12.74
N GLY A 76 7.20 23.55 -11.71
CA GLY A 76 7.55 24.23 -10.46
C GLY A 76 6.33 24.65 -9.62
N GLN A 77 5.16 24.06 -9.88
CA GLN A 77 3.90 24.38 -9.19
C GLN A 77 3.73 23.63 -7.87
N VAL A 78 4.68 22.75 -7.52
CA VAL A 78 4.70 21.98 -6.27
C VAL A 78 5.79 22.53 -5.37
N SER A 79 5.46 22.82 -4.11
CA SER A 79 6.43 23.41 -3.20
C SER A 79 7.57 22.44 -2.85
N PRO A 80 8.78 22.94 -2.51
CA PRO A 80 9.87 22.08 -2.06
C PRO A 80 9.50 21.21 -0.84
N GLY A 81 8.65 21.73 0.06
CA GLY A 81 8.17 20.99 1.23
C GLY A 81 7.26 19.81 0.86
N GLU A 82 6.40 19.96 -0.15
CA GLU A 82 5.56 18.87 -0.66
C GLU A 82 6.40 17.78 -1.33
N LEU A 83 7.36 18.17 -2.18
CA LEU A 83 8.30 17.24 -2.80
C LEU A 83 9.11 16.46 -1.75
N HIS A 84 9.55 17.15 -0.70
CA HIS A 84 10.29 16.51 0.39
C HIS A 84 9.43 15.48 1.15
N ARG A 85 8.20 15.83 1.52
CA ARG A 85 7.28 14.91 2.21
C ARG A 85 6.97 13.68 1.37
N GLU A 86 6.73 13.86 0.07
CA GLU A 86 6.51 12.76 -0.86
C GLU A 86 7.73 11.83 -0.93
N LYS A 87 8.94 12.39 -1.08
CA LYS A 87 10.19 11.63 -1.10
C LYS A 87 10.39 10.80 0.16
N ILE A 88 10.17 11.39 1.34
CA ILE A 88 10.33 10.70 2.63
C ILE A 88 9.36 9.51 2.73
N ARG A 89 8.08 9.71 2.34
CA ARG A 89 7.09 8.64 2.33
C ARG A 89 7.50 7.50 1.39
N ILE A 90 7.95 7.81 0.16
CA ILE A 90 8.39 6.80 -0.82
C ILE A 90 9.56 5.98 -0.27
N LEU A 91 10.60 6.66 0.24
CA LEU A 91 11.79 5.98 0.78
C LEU A 91 11.46 5.13 2.01
N HIS A 92 10.54 5.59 2.87
CA HIS A 92 10.07 4.81 4.01
C HIS A 92 9.41 3.51 3.56
N CYS A 93 8.47 3.56 2.60
CA CYS A 93 7.80 2.37 2.09
C CYS A 93 8.77 1.40 1.39
N LEU A 94 9.74 1.91 0.62
CA LEU A 94 10.77 1.08 -0.03
C LEU A 94 11.61 0.33 1.02
N ARG A 95 12.01 1.00 2.10
CA ARG A 95 12.75 0.38 3.19
C ARG A 95 11.91 -0.68 3.93
N LEU A 96 10.63 -0.43 4.14
CA LEU A 96 9.72 -1.43 4.71
C LEU A 96 9.64 -2.67 3.82
N ALA A 97 9.47 -2.49 2.50
CA ALA A 97 9.41 -3.59 1.56
C ALA A 97 10.71 -4.43 1.55
N GLU A 98 11.87 -3.77 1.58
CA GLU A 98 13.16 -4.43 1.69
C GLU A 98 13.27 -5.26 2.99
N ASN A 99 12.91 -4.67 4.14
CA ASN A 99 12.94 -5.37 5.42
C ASN A 99 12.01 -6.59 5.42
N ILE A 100 10.78 -6.45 4.91
CA ILE A 100 9.82 -7.56 4.81
C ILE A 100 10.39 -8.67 3.94
N GLN A 101 11.00 -8.33 2.80
CA GLN A 101 11.64 -9.31 1.92
C GLN A 101 12.75 -10.08 2.64
N GLN A 102 13.63 -9.39 3.39
CA GLN A 102 14.72 -10.04 4.13
C GLN A 102 14.20 -10.97 5.24
N LEU A 103 13.10 -10.59 5.91
CA LEU A 103 12.45 -11.42 6.93
C LEU A 103 11.76 -12.66 6.33
N CYS A 104 11.28 -12.56 5.09
CA CYS A 104 10.60 -13.67 4.41
C CYS A 104 11.55 -14.68 3.75
N LYS A 105 12.81 -14.30 3.48
CA LYS A 105 13.87 -15.15 2.91
C LYS A 105 14.56 -16.07 3.94
N ARG A 106 14.13 -16.03 5.21
CA ARG A 106 14.56 -16.96 6.26
C ARG A 106 13.64 -18.18 6.27
#